data_AF-A0A485KGY5-F1
#
_entry.id   AF-A0A485KGY5-F1
#
_cell.length_a   1.000
_cell.length_b   1.000
_cell.length_c   1.000
_cell.angle_alpha   90.00
_cell.angle_beta   90.00
_cell.angle_gamma   90.00
#
_symmetry.space_group_name_H-M   'P 1'
#
loop_
_entity.id
_entity.type
_entity.pdbx_description
1 polymer ?
#
loop_
_entity_poly.entity_id
_entity_poly.type
_entity_poly.pdbx_seq_one_letter_code
_entity_poly.pdbx_strand_id
1 'polypeptide(L)'
;MTKRNLTNEEREAILREMFLRSNGKCIERMPNGFGPSLASKYGCDESTISRMLARAKSQGVTDGNMAVSVASRIKDRSGRKKKHTPTEVKAELLLLHLIERTTLRSISEKTSIALATLHRYLKHGMYRAHSSAVATWFLSAVAQPRDLDDAGCWWDGKIGTWPFVKTEAALRSSVNRPAGTNETKTITVTKDVYRFFLVDNRFFLVKKVLPAIVAKWPPGNTTVKLQHDDARAHVTATDANLCAAFASYKCVGWSFSLAPQPSNSPDLNILDLGFFAAIQFIQHRKASRNIDDLVANVCHAFDEYPSARLERTFLTTGMYGRDDAPVRRQHLSCAASFEREDGA
;
A
#
# COMPACT_ATOMS: atom_id res chain seq x y z
N MET A 1 -46.83 -7.19 -37.60
CA MET A 1 -45.42 -7.12 -38.05
C MET A 1 -44.52 -6.81 -36.86
N THR A 2 -43.56 -7.68 -36.58
CA THR A 2 -42.54 -7.49 -35.53
C THR A 2 -41.67 -6.28 -35.88
N LYS A 3 -41.60 -5.32 -34.96
CA LYS A 3 -40.88 -4.04 -35.14
C LYS A 3 -39.37 -4.31 -35.11
N ARG A 4 -38.69 -4.13 -36.25
CA ARG A 4 -37.22 -4.21 -36.31
C ARG A 4 -36.59 -3.07 -35.52
N ASN A 5 -35.69 -3.41 -34.60
CA ASN A 5 -34.87 -2.41 -33.92
C ASN A 5 -33.70 -2.02 -34.82
N LEU A 6 -33.63 -0.75 -35.19
CA LEU A 6 -32.51 -0.20 -35.98
C LEU A 6 -31.20 -0.23 -35.18
N THR A 7 -30.09 -0.59 -35.83
CA THR A 7 -28.73 -0.51 -35.27
C THR A 7 -28.30 0.95 -35.08
N ASN A 8 -27.20 1.19 -34.37
CA ASN A 8 -26.69 2.55 -34.18
C ASN A 8 -26.19 3.14 -35.51
N GLU A 9 -25.55 2.33 -36.37
CA GLU A 9 -25.10 2.78 -37.69
C GLU A 9 -26.28 3.16 -38.59
N GLU A 10 -27.36 2.35 -38.58
CA GLU A 10 -28.58 2.66 -39.34
C GLU A 10 -29.23 3.96 -38.85
N ARG A 11 -29.26 4.19 -37.54
CA ARG A 11 -29.80 5.42 -36.95
C ARG A 11 -29.00 6.64 -37.34
N GLU A 12 -27.68 6.54 -37.35
CA GLU A 12 -26.79 7.61 -37.82
C GLU A 12 -26.92 7.83 -39.33
N ALA A 13 -27.05 6.77 -40.13
CA ALA A 13 -27.24 6.87 -41.57
C ALA A 13 -28.54 7.61 -41.92
N ILE A 14 -29.64 7.32 -41.22
CA ILE A 14 -30.91 8.05 -41.37
C ILE A 14 -30.72 9.54 -41.05
N LEU A 15 -30.00 9.86 -39.97
CA LEU A 15 -29.74 11.26 -39.59
C LEU A 15 -28.89 11.98 -40.66
N ARG A 16 -27.84 11.33 -41.16
CA ARG A 16 -26.96 11.86 -42.22
C ARG A 16 -27.71 12.07 -43.54
N GLU A 17 -28.52 11.12 -43.96
CA GLU A 17 -29.32 11.23 -45.19
C GLU A 17 -30.36 12.34 -45.09
N MET A 18 -30.96 12.50 -43.90
CA MET A 18 -31.88 13.59 -43.62
C MET A 18 -31.19 14.95 -43.72
N PHE A 19 -29.95 15.09 -43.24
CA PHE A 19 -29.18 16.33 -43.41
C PHE A 19 -28.77 16.57 -44.86
N LEU A 20 -28.28 15.54 -45.57
CA LEU A 20 -27.78 15.65 -46.94
C LEU A 20 -28.88 16.05 -47.93
N ARG A 21 -30.11 15.58 -47.73
CA ARG A 21 -31.26 15.90 -48.59
C ARG A 21 -31.98 17.20 -48.22
N SER A 22 -31.55 17.90 -47.18
CA SER A 22 -32.23 19.09 -46.68
C SER A 22 -31.54 20.40 -47.05
N ASN A 23 -32.25 21.30 -47.73
CA ASN A 23 -31.80 22.68 -47.99
C ASN A 23 -31.96 23.58 -46.75
N GLY A 24 -31.49 23.13 -45.58
CA GLY A 24 -31.54 23.87 -44.30
C GLY A 24 -32.92 23.96 -43.62
N LYS A 25 -34.03 23.95 -44.38
CA LYS A 25 -35.40 24.06 -43.85
C LYS A 25 -35.96 22.81 -43.16
N CYS A 26 -35.40 21.62 -43.41
CA CYS A 26 -35.93 20.36 -42.81
C CYS A 26 -35.61 20.21 -41.32
N ILE A 27 -34.69 21.02 -40.79
CA ILE A 27 -34.25 20.94 -39.40
C ILE A 27 -35.36 21.47 -38.47
N GLU A 28 -36.13 22.47 -38.91
CA GLU A 28 -37.30 22.99 -38.17
C GLU A 28 -38.56 22.15 -38.39
N ARG A 29 -38.85 21.71 -39.63
CA ARG A 29 -40.02 20.89 -39.96
C ARG A 29 -39.71 19.90 -41.08
N MET A 30 -40.01 18.63 -40.87
CA MET A 30 -39.77 17.58 -41.87
C MET A 30 -40.72 17.79 -43.06
N PRO A 31 -40.25 17.74 -44.32
CA PRO A 31 -41.10 17.85 -45.50
C PRO A 31 -42.11 16.70 -45.55
N ASN A 32 -43.30 16.99 -46.06
CA ASN A 32 -44.36 15.99 -46.24
C ASN A 32 -43.87 14.86 -47.15
N GLY A 33 -44.16 13.61 -46.78
CA GLY A 33 -43.77 12.42 -47.54
C GLY A 33 -42.30 11.97 -47.36
N PHE A 34 -41.46 12.79 -46.71
CA PHE A 34 -40.05 12.44 -46.47
C PHE A 34 -39.88 11.35 -45.40
N GLY A 35 -40.68 11.42 -44.32
CA GLY A 35 -40.73 10.40 -43.28
C GLY A 35 -41.10 9.02 -43.82
N PRO A 36 -42.20 8.88 -44.57
CA PRO A 36 -42.58 7.62 -45.22
C PRO A 36 -41.51 7.09 -46.19
N SER A 37 -40.84 7.95 -46.95
CA SER A 37 -39.77 7.54 -47.87
C SER A 37 -38.57 6.92 -47.13
N LEU A 38 -38.11 7.57 -46.05
CA LEU A 38 -37.06 7.03 -45.18
C LEU A 38 -37.53 5.77 -44.44
N ALA A 39 -38.80 5.72 -44.02
CA ALA A 39 -39.39 4.57 -43.34
C ALA A 39 -39.34 3.33 -44.23
N SER A 40 -39.76 3.45 -45.49
CA SER A 40 -39.68 2.39 -46.49
C SER A 40 -38.24 2.00 -46.81
N LYS A 41 -37.32 2.96 -46.98
CA LYS A 41 -35.91 2.69 -47.31
C LYS A 41 -35.19 1.88 -46.23
N TYR A 42 -35.43 2.22 -44.96
CA TYR A 42 -34.77 1.59 -43.82
C TYR A 42 -35.60 0.47 -43.17
N GLY A 43 -36.77 0.13 -43.73
CA GLY A 43 -37.65 -0.92 -43.22
C GLY A 43 -38.10 -0.67 -41.77
N CYS A 44 -38.41 0.58 -41.43
CA CYS A 44 -38.82 1.00 -40.09
C CYS A 44 -40.14 1.77 -40.12
N ASP A 45 -40.72 1.99 -38.95
CA ASP A 45 -41.96 2.76 -38.81
C ASP A 45 -41.67 4.28 -38.79
N GLU A 46 -42.54 5.08 -39.40
CA GLU A 46 -42.39 6.55 -39.47
C GLU A 46 -42.27 7.19 -38.07
N SER A 47 -42.91 6.62 -37.04
CA SER A 47 -42.76 7.09 -35.66
C SER A 47 -41.33 6.95 -35.12
N THR A 48 -40.54 6.01 -35.68
CA THR A 48 -39.14 5.80 -35.28
C THR A 48 -38.28 6.94 -35.79
N ILE A 49 -38.47 7.33 -37.05
CA ILE A 49 -37.81 8.48 -37.67
C ILE A 49 -38.20 9.77 -36.95
N SER A 50 -39.50 9.95 -36.68
CA SER A 50 -40.00 11.11 -35.93
C SER A 50 -39.38 11.22 -34.54
N ARG A 51 -39.27 10.10 -33.79
CA ARG A 51 -38.64 10.07 -32.46
C ARG A 51 -37.13 10.34 -32.51
N MET A 52 -36.45 9.88 -33.55
CA MET A 52 -35.03 10.17 -33.75
C MET A 52 -34.80 11.64 -34.06
N LEU A 53 -35.60 12.22 -34.95
CA LEU A 53 -35.53 13.64 -35.29
C LEU A 53 -35.87 14.53 -34.08
N ALA A 54 -36.93 14.23 -33.33
CA ALA A 54 -37.26 14.96 -32.11
C ALA A 54 -36.10 14.95 -31.09
N ARG A 55 -35.38 13.82 -30.98
CA ARG A 55 -34.19 13.70 -30.14
C ARG A 55 -33.00 14.49 -30.66
N ALA A 56 -32.85 14.57 -31.97
CA ALA A 56 -31.81 15.36 -32.58
C ALA A 56 -32.06 16.86 -32.34
N LYS A 57 -33.30 17.31 -32.53
CA LYS A 57 -33.72 18.68 -32.19
C LYS A 57 -33.50 19.02 -30.72
N SER A 58 -33.87 18.13 -29.79
CA SER A 58 -33.66 18.38 -28.36
C SER A 58 -32.18 18.44 -27.94
N GLN A 59 -31.25 18.08 -28.81
CA GLN A 59 -29.80 18.21 -28.60
C GLN A 59 -29.21 19.45 -29.31
N GLY A 60 -30.05 20.30 -29.91
CA GLY A 60 -29.61 21.58 -30.50
C GLY A 60 -29.13 21.49 -31.94
N VAL A 61 -29.55 20.46 -32.72
CA VAL A 61 -29.23 20.40 -34.16
C VAL A 61 -29.74 21.63 -34.92
N THR A 62 -30.86 22.21 -34.48
CA THR A 62 -31.42 23.48 -35.02
C THR A 62 -30.50 24.66 -34.78
N ASP A 63 -29.72 24.62 -33.71
CA ASP A 63 -28.93 25.75 -33.20
C ASP A 63 -27.45 25.63 -33.61
N GLY A 64 -27.14 24.69 -34.53
CA GLY A 64 -25.80 24.45 -35.06
C GLY A 64 -24.99 23.37 -34.33
N ASN A 65 -25.55 22.66 -33.34
CA ASN A 65 -24.86 21.54 -32.72
C ASN A 65 -24.87 20.31 -33.64
N MET A 66 -23.74 20.00 -34.28
CA MET A 66 -23.60 18.84 -35.16
C MET A 66 -23.23 17.54 -34.40
N ALA A 67 -22.90 17.64 -33.11
CA ALA A 67 -22.48 16.52 -32.27
C ALA A 67 -23.69 15.89 -31.55
N VAL A 68 -24.56 15.22 -32.31
CA VAL A 68 -25.83 14.69 -31.81
C VAL A 68 -25.90 13.18 -31.86
N SER A 69 -26.33 12.58 -30.74
CA SER A 69 -26.46 11.13 -30.60
C SER A 69 -27.91 10.67 -30.75
N VAL A 70 -28.15 9.83 -31.76
CA VAL A 70 -29.43 9.12 -31.98
C VAL A 70 -29.37 7.63 -31.61
N ALA A 71 -28.30 7.20 -30.94
CA ALA A 71 -28.09 5.82 -30.52
C ALA A 71 -29.28 5.26 -29.72
N SER A 72 -29.44 3.93 -29.79
CA SER A 72 -30.49 3.24 -29.03
C SER A 72 -30.25 3.36 -27.53
N ARG A 73 -31.23 3.91 -26.81
CA ARG A 73 -31.21 4.01 -25.33
C ARG A 73 -31.60 2.69 -24.64
N ILE A 74 -31.99 1.68 -25.42
CA ILE A 74 -32.39 0.37 -24.88
C ILE A 74 -31.19 -0.27 -24.18
N LYS A 75 -29.98 -0.18 -24.75
CA LYS A 75 -28.78 -0.84 -24.22
C LYS A 75 -28.45 -0.45 -22.76
N ASP A 76 -28.76 0.79 -22.37
CA ASP A 76 -28.47 1.28 -21.01
C ASP A 76 -29.70 1.39 -20.10
N ARG A 77 -30.91 1.50 -20.69
CA ARG A 77 -32.16 1.69 -19.94
C ARG A 77 -33.00 0.43 -19.80
N SER A 78 -32.66 -0.64 -20.51
CA SER A 78 -33.34 -1.93 -20.42
C SER A 78 -32.50 -2.92 -19.61
N GLY A 79 -33.20 -3.81 -18.90
CA GLY A 79 -32.58 -4.82 -18.03
C GLY A 79 -32.86 -4.60 -16.55
N ARG A 80 -32.41 -5.55 -15.75
CA ARG A 80 -32.62 -5.56 -14.29
C ARG A 80 -31.74 -4.49 -13.64
N LYS A 81 -32.33 -3.61 -12.84
CA LYS A 81 -31.59 -2.65 -12.01
C LYS A 81 -30.65 -3.38 -11.05
N LYS A 82 -29.44 -2.86 -10.88
CA LYS A 82 -28.46 -3.44 -9.94
C LYS A 82 -28.96 -3.21 -8.51
N LYS A 83 -28.96 -4.26 -7.68
CA LYS A 83 -29.40 -4.21 -6.28
C LYS A 83 -28.46 -3.37 -5.40
N HIS A 84 -27.15 -3.44 -5.67
CA HIS A 84 -26.13 -2.67 -4.97
C HIS A 84 -25.39 -1.78 -5.96
N THR A 85 -25.31 -0.48 -5.68
CA THR A 85 -24.54 0.48 -6.48
C THR A 85 -23.03 0.34 -6.22
N PRO A 86 -22.16 0.75 -7.16
CA PRO A 86 -20.71 0.71 -6.93
C PRO A 86 -20.28 1.52 -5.70
N THR A 87 -20.96 2.62 -5.41
CA THR A 87 -20.70 3.47 -4.25
C THR A 87 -21.06 2.79 -2.94
N GLU A 88 -22.21 2.10 -2.87
CA GLU A 88 -22.61 1.30 -1.70
C GLU A 88 -21.63 0.17 -1.44
N VAL A 89 -21.27 -0.60 -2.47
CA VAL A 89 -20.31 -1.71 -2.31
C VAL A 89 -18.96 -1.19 -1.81
N LYS A 90 -18.53 0.00 -2.24
CA LYS A 90 -17.29 0.62 -1.77
C LYS A 90 -17.40 1.02 -0.29
N ALA A 91 -18.52 1.62 0.12
CA ALA A 91 -18.74 2.02 1.50
C ALA A 91 -18.75 0.80 2.45
N GLU A 92 -19.47 -0.25 2.09
CA GLU A 92 -19.52 -1.52 2.84
C GLU A 92 -18.15 -2.17 2.95
N LEU A 93 -17.40 -2.22 1.84
CA LEU A 93 -16.03 -2.73 1.85
C LEU A 93 -15.16 -1.91 2.79
N LEU A 94 -15.26 -0.58 2.80
CA LEU A 94 -14.45 0.30 3.64
C LEU A 94 -14.75 0.15 5.15
N LEU A 95 -15.96 -0.25 5.52
CA LEU A 95 -16.35 -0.49 6.91
C LEU A 95 -15.72 -1.77 7.49
N LEU A 96 -15.48 -2.80 6.67
CA LEU A 96 -14.83 -4.03 7.12
C LEU A 96 -13.37 -3.78 7.49
N HIS A 97 -12.87 -4.41 8.55
CA HIS A 97 -11.44 -4.36 8.84
C HIS A 97 -10.65 -5.08 7.74
N LEU A 98 -9.39 -4.69 7.48
CA LEU A 98 -8.62 -5.25 6.36
C LEU A 98 -8.54 -6.78 6.44
N ILE A 99 -8.25 -7.34 7.62
CA ILE A 99 -8.17 -8.80 7.91
C ILE A 99 -9.42 -9.58 7.48
N GLU A 100 -10.55 -8.89 7.31
CA GLU A 100 -11.84 -9.48 7.00
C GLU A 100 -12.14 -9.53 5.49
N ARG A 101 -11.24 -9.02 4.64
CA ARG A 101 -11.44 -8.85 3.20
C ARG A 101 -10.76 -9.94 2.35
N THR A 102 -10.52 -11.10 2.94
CA THR A 102 -9.58 -12.11 2.40
C THR A 102 -10.07 -12.73 1.11
N THR A 103 -11.31 -13.23 1.15
CA THR A 103 -11.96 -13.87 0.01
C THR A 103 -13.28 -13.19 -0.26
N LEU A 104 -13.72 -13.18 -1.52
CA LEU A 104 -15.06 -12.70 -1.88
C LEU A 104 -16.17 -13.46 -1.14
N ARG A 105 -15.89 -14.68 -0.67
CA ARG A 105 -16.80 -15.46 0.18
C ARG A 105 -16.87 -14.91 1.59
N SER A 106 -15.74 -14.65 2.24
CA SER A 106 -15.72 -14.02 3.58
C SER A 106 -16.36 -12.64 3.55
N ILE A 107 -16.04 -11.82 2.54
CA ILE A 107 -16.68 -10.53 2.33
C ILE A 107 -18.19 -10.70 2.14
N SER A 108 -18.65 -11.67 1.36
CA SER A 108 -20.08 -11.93 1.15
C SER A 108 -20.81 -12.44 2.39
N GLU A 109 -20.11 -12.98 3.38
CA GLU A 109 -20.69 -13.43 4.64
C GLU A 109 -20.81 -12.26 5.62
N LYS A 110 -19.79 -11.38 5.64
CA LYS A 110 -19.75 -10.20 6.50
C LYS A 110 -20.53 -9.01 5.94
N THR A 111 -20.58 -8.88 4.62
CA THR A 111 -21.45 -7.92 3.94
C THR A 111 -22.72 -8.63 3.50
N SER A 112 -23.87 -7.97 3.56
CA SER A 112 -25.11 -8.52 2.99
C SER A 112 -25.13 -8.50 1.44
N ILE A 113 -23.96 -8.49 0.80
CA ILE A 113 -23.77 -8.44 -0.65
C ILE A 113 -23.42 -9.83 -1.14
N ALA A 114 -24.19 -10.34 -2.09
CA ALA A 114 -23.94 -11.65 -2.67
C ALA A 114 -22.56 -11.73 -3.37
N LEU A 115 -21.83 -12.84 -3.15
CA LEU A 115 -20.55 -13.17 -3.78
C LEU A 115 -20.52 -12.90 -5.30
N ALA A 116 -21.58 -13.28 -6.03
CA ALA A 116 -21.66 -13.06 -7.47
C ALA A 116 -21.64 -11.57 -7.86
N THR A 117 -22.23 -10.71 -7.03
CA THR A 117 -22.19 -9.25 -7.23
C THR A 117 -20.78 -8.73 -7.01
N LEU A 118 -20.09 -9.21 -5.97
CA LEU A 118 -18.72 -8.84 -5.69
C LEU A 118 -17.78 -9.29 -6.82
N HIS A 119 -17.88 -10.53 -7.27
CA HIS A 119 -17.06 -11.04 -8.38
C HIS A 119 -17.28 -10.26 -9.69
N ARG A 120 -18.52 -9.84 -9.97
CA ARG A 120 -18.83 -9.00 -11.14
C ARG A 120 -18.14 -7.64 -11.02
N TYR A 121 -18.17 -7.00 -9.86
CA TYR A 121 -17.50 -5.71 -9.65
C TYR A 121 -15.96 -5.82 -9.69
N LEU A 122 -15.40 -6.93 -9.22
CA LEU A 122 -13.98 -7.26 -9.41
C LEU A 122 -13.62 -7.34 -10.91
N LYS A 123 -14.42 -8.04 -11.73
CA LYS A 123 -14.22 -8.11 -13.19
C LYS A 123 -14.34 -6.76 -13.89
N HIS A 124 -15.21 -5.88 -13.40
CA HIS A 124 -15.32 -4.51 -13.91
C HIS A 124 -14.22 -3.57 -13.38
N GLY A 125 -13.28 -4.05 -12.57
CA GLY A 125 -12.15 -3.28 -12.08
C GLY A 125 -12.50 -2.28 -10.98
N MET A 126 -13.63 -2.45 -10.29
CA MET A 126 -14.03 -1.58 -9.18
C MET A 126 -13.05 -1.68 -8.00
N TYR A 127 -12.47 -2.86 -7.81
CA TYR A 127 -11.41 -3.17 -6.86
C TYR A 127 -10.58 -4.32 -7.43
N ARG A 128 -9.41 -4.60 -6.85
CA ARG A 128 -8.48 -5.62 -7.33
C ARG A 128 -8.12 -6.58 -6.21
N ALA A 129 -7.87 -7.83 -6.58
CA ALA A 129 -7.21 -8.78 -5.69
C ALA A 129 -5.74 -8.38 -5.53
N HIS A 130 -5.23 -8.46 -4.31
CA HIS A 130 -3.80 -8.27 -4.04
C HIS A 130 -3.06 -9.55 -4.44
N SER A 131 -2.00 -9.43 -5.25
CA SER A 131 -1.34 -10.57 -5.89
C SER A 131 -0.21 -11.20 -5.06
N SER A 132 0.18 -10.61 -3.94
CA SER A 132 1.18 -11.13 -3.01
C SER A 132 1.12 -10.35 -1.71
N ALA A 133 1.23 -11.02 -0.56
CA ALA A 133 1.48 -10.34 0.71
C ALA A 133 2.83 -9.62 0.62
N VAL A 134 2.82 -8.30 0.63
CA VAL A 134 4.04 -7.50 0.70
C VAL A 134 4.63 -7.73 2.08
N ALA A 135 5.79 -8.38 2.16
CA ALA A 135 6.39 -8.74 3.44
C ALA A 135 7.89 -8.60 3.38
N THR A 136 8.51 -8.05 4.41
CA THR A 136 9.96 -7.97 4.56
C THR A 136 10.35 -8.00 6.03
N TRP A 137 11.57 -8.45 6.31
CA TRP A 137 12.14 -8.33 7.65
C TRP A 137 12.69 -6.91 7.86
N PHE A 138 12.69 -6.43 9.10
CA PHE A 138 13.32 -5.19 9.54
C PHE A 138 14.23 -5.45 10.73
N LEU A 139 15.40 -4.83 10.77
CA LEU A 139 16.22 -4.71 11.96
C LEU A 139 15.93 -3.36 12.61
N SER A 140 15.47 -3.34 13.86
CA SER A 140 15.22 -2.08 14.58
C SER A 140 16.11 -1.99 15.81
N ALA A 141 16.69 -0.83 16.06
CA ALA A 141 17.51 -0.54 17.22
C ALA A 141 16.92 0.62 18.03
N VAL A 142 16.66 0.36 19.31
CA VAL A 142 16.11 1.33 20.26
C VAL A 142 16.83 1.21 21.61
N ALA A 143 17.00 2.35 22.27
CA ALA A 143 17.53 2.49 23.61
C ALA A 143 16.45 3.06 24.53
N GLN A 144 16.69 2.99 25.83
CA GLN A 144 15.81 3.62 26.80
C GLN A 144 15.79 5.15 26.59
N PRO A 145 14.61 5.77 26.39
CA PRO A 145 14.47 7.22 26.41
C PRO A 145 14.96 7.77 27.75
N ARG A 146 15.59 8.95 27.74
CA ARG A 146 16.15 9.57 28.95
C ARG A 146 16.25 11.06 28.81
N ASP A 147 16.17 11.73 29.94
CA ASP A 147 16.52 13.14 30.04
C ASP A 147 18.02 13.32 29.85
N LEU A 148 18.39 14.38 29.12
CA LEU A 148 19.77 14.81 28.97
C LEU A 148 19.92 16.05 29.84
N ASP A 149 20.36 15.80 31.08
CA ASP A 149 20.41 16.76 32.20
C ASP A 149 21.15 18.08 31.86
N ASP A 150 21.95 18.12 30.79
CA ASP A 150 22.73 19.28 30.35
C ASP A 150 22.04 20.18 29.29
N ALA A 151 20.94 19.74 28.66
CA ALA A 151 20.33 20.43 27.51
C ALA A 151 18.83 20.75 27.67
N GLY A 152 18.16 20.22 28.71
CA GLY A 152 16.71 20.30 28.85
C GLY A 152 15.95 19.62 27.69
N CYS A 153 16.64 18.74 26.95
CA CYS A 153 16.15 18.06 25.77
C CYS A 153 15.99 16.57 26.06
N TRP A 154 14.78 16.06 25.88
CA TRP A 154 14.51 14.63 26.03
C TRP A 154 15.05 13.83 24.84
N TRP A 155 15.84 12.79 25.10
CA TRP A 155 16.27 11.86 24.07
C TRP A 155 15.24 10.74 23.93
N ASP A 156 14.72 10.55 22.72
CA ASP A 156 13.61 9.63 22.43
C ASP A 156 14.02 8.14 22.38
N GLY A 157 15.33 7.85 22.43
CA GLY A 157 15.87 6.49 22.41
C GLY A 157 15.84 5.81 21.05
N LYS A 158 15.42 6.48 19.97
CA LYS A 158 15.27 5.86 18.64
C LYS A 158 16.55 5.96 17.82
N ILE A 159 17.20 4.83 17.54
CA ILE A 159 18.42 4.82 16.71
C ILE A 159 18.06 4.65 15.23
N GLY A 160 17.28 3.63 14.89
CA GLY A 160 16.83 3.45 13.51
C GLY A 160 16.13 2.11 13.26
N THR A 161 15.54 2.02 12.08
CA THR A 161 14.96 0.79 11.52
C THR A 161 15.50 0.59 10.11
N TRP A 162 15.88 -0.64 9.78
CA TRP A 162 16.51 -0.98 8.50
C TRP A 162 15.83 -2.20 7.87
N PRO A 163 15.22 -2.07 6.69
CA PRO A 163 14.62 -3.20 5.99
C PRO A 163 15.67 -4.12 5.36
N PHE A 164 15.42 -5.43 5.41
CA PHE A 164 16.21 -6.44 4.71
C PHE A 164 15.81 -6.52 3.23
N VAL A 165 16.14 -5.49 2.47
CA VAL A 165 15.83 -5.37 1.04
C VAL A 165 17.06 -5.03 0.20
N LYS A 166 17.04 -5.43 -1.07
CA LYS A 166 18.01 -5.06 -2.10
C LYS A 166 17.30 -4.49 -3.31
N THR A 167 17.92 -3.52 -3.97
CA THR A 167 17.48 -3.03 -5.27
C THR A 167 18.10 -3.89 -6.37
N GLU A 168 17.28 -4.50 -7.21
CA GLU A 168 17.71 -5.28 -8.38
C GLU A 168 16.98 -4.81 -9.64
N ALA A 169 17.67 -4.78 -10.78
CA ALA A 169 17.01 -4.50 -12.06
C ALA A 169 16.04 -5.63 -12.44
N ALA A 170 14.82 -5.28 -12.83
CA ALA A 170 13.79 -6.22 -13.23
C ALA A 170 14.24 -7.02 -14.47
N LEU A 171 14.34 -8.34 -14.33
CA LEU A 171 14.80 -9.23 -15.41
C LEU A 171 13.77 -9.42 -16.53
N ARG A 172 12.48 -9.20 -16.25
CA ARG A 172 11.38 -9.41 -17.20
C ARG A 172 10.52 -8.17 -17.26
N SER A 173 10.06 -7.83 -18.46
CA SER A 173 9.03 -6.81 -18.67
C SER A 173 7.67 -7.35 -18.21
N SER A 174 6.88 -6.51 -17.57
CA SER A 174 5.45 -6.76 -17.32
C SER A 174 4.61 -5.62 -17.87
N VAL A 175 3.29 -5.79 -17.91
CA VAL A 175 2.33 -4.78 -18.39
C VAL A 175 2.52 -3.41 -17.71
N ASN A 176 3.03 -3.41 -16.47
CA ASN A 176 3.18 -2.19 -15.68
C ASN A 176 4.65 -1.74 -15.50
N ARG A 177 5.64 -2.46 -16.05
CA ARG A 177 7.06 -2.08 -15.92
C ARG A 177 7.96 -2.71 -16.99
N PRO A 178 8.80 -1.94 -17.69
CA PRO A 178 9.78 -2.48 -18.63
C PRO A 178 10.90 -3.23 -17.89
N ALA A 179 11.55 -4.17 -18.60
CA ALA A 179 12.75 -4.83 -18.09
C ALA A 179 13.86 -3.78 -17.85
N GLY A 180 14.66 -3.98 -16.81
CA GLY A 180 15.70 -3.04 -16.38
C GLY A 180 15.26 -2.04 -15.30
N THR A 181 13.96 -1.92 -15.02
CA THR A 181 13.48 -1.04 -13.92
C THR A 181 13.96 -1.55 -12.58
N ASN A 182 14.57 -0.69 -11.75
CA ASN A 182 15.00 -1.03 -10.40
C ASN A 182 13.79 -1.44 -9.54
N GLU A 183 13.84 -2.64 -8.99
CA GLU A 183 12.82 -3.22 -8.12
C GLU A 183 13.44 -3.59 -6.78
N THR A 184 12.78 -3.17 -5.70
CA THR A 184 13.13 -3.57 -4.35
C THR A 184 12.64 -4.99 -4.09
N LYS A 185 13.56 -5.88 -3.71
CA LYS A 185 13.28 -7.28 -3.35
C LYS A 185 13.74 -7.58 -1.94
N THR A 186 13.00 -8.46 -1.29
CA THR A 186 13.33 -8.97 0.05
C THR A 186 14.57 -9.86 0.02
N ILE A 187 15.40 -9.72 1.03
CA ILE A 187 16.57 -10.56 1.26
C ILE A 187 16.25 -11.54 2.39
N THR A 188 16.60 -12.81 2.21
CA THR A 188 16.57 -13.79 3.30
C THR A 188 17.61 -13.44 4.35
N VAL A 189 17.20 -13.38 5.63
CA VAL A 189 18.11 -13.07 6.73
C VAL A 189 19.05 -14.25 6.97
N THR A 190 20.29 -14.11 6.54
CA THR A 190 21.39 -15.05 6.83
C THR A 190 22.38 -14.39 7.79
N LYS A 191 23.28 -15.19 8.39
CA LYS A 191 24.31 -14.67 9.31
C LYS A 191 25.17 -13.57 8.70
N ASP A 192 25.52 -13.70 7.41
CA ASP A 192 26.30 -12.68 6.70
C ASP A 192 25.51 -11.40 6.44
N VAL A 193 24.24 -11.53 6.08
CA VAL A 193 23.34 -10.38 5.88
C VAL A 193 23.12 -9.67 7.21
N TYR A 194 22.86 -10.40 8.29
CA TYR A 194 22.71 -9.81 9.62
C TYR A 194 23.99 -9.09 10.08
N ARG A 195 25.15 -9.71 9.89
CA ARG A 195 26.46 -9.11 10.17
C ARG A 195 26.70 -7.83 9.38
N PHE A 196 26.34 -7.82 8.10
CA PHE A 196 26.39 -6.62 7.26
C PHE A 196 25.53 -5.51 7.86
N PHE A 197 24.31 -5.79 8.29
CA PHE A 197 23.46 -4.79 8.93
C PHE A 197 23.98 -4.30 10.29
N LEU A 198 24.81 -5.06 11.00
CA LEU A 198 25.43 -4.58 12.25
C LEU A 198 26.67 -3.73 12.01
N VAL A 199 27.59 -4.25 11.20
CA VAL A 199 28.98 -3.79 11.13
C VAL A 199 29.22 -2.80 9.98
N ASP A 200 28.43 -2.87 8.92
CA ASP A 200 28.83 -2.27 7.65
C ASP A 200 28.91 -0.74 7.72
N ASN A 201 30.10 -0.27 7.35
CA ASN A 201 30.50 1.14 7.20
C ASN A 201 30.73 1.49 5.73
N ARG A 202 30.39 0.59 4.78
CA ARG A 202 30.70 0.83 3.37
C ARG A 202 29.90 2.01 2.85
N PHE A 203 30.57 2.74 1.97
CA PHE A 203 30.26 4.03 1.39
C PHE A 203 29.02 4.00 0.47
N PHE A 204 27.88 3.54 0.99
CA PHE A 204 26.59 3.54 0.31
C PHE A 204 25.51 4.07 1.26
N LEU A 205 25.51 5.40 1.45
CA LEU A 205 24.42 6.29 1.89
C LEU A 205 23.57 5.95 3.14
N VAL A 206 23.70 4.76 3.76
CA VAL A 206 22.90 4.31 4.90
C VAL A 206 23.84 3.75 5.98
N LYS A 207 24.13 4.59 6.98
CA LYS A 207 24.73 4.15 8.25
C LYS A 207 23.80 3.12 8.89
N LYS A 208 24.30 1.90 9.13
CA LYS A 208 23.54 0.83 9.79
C LYS A 208 23.70 0.91 11.32
N VAL A 209 23.65 -0.21 12.05
CA VAL A 209 23.48 -0.17 13.51
C VAL A 209 24.63 0.54 14.23
N LEU A 210 25.88 0.04 14.15
CA LEU A 210 27.00 0.65 14.89
C LEU A 210 27.26 2.12 14.50
N PRO A 211 27.30 2.49 13.21
CA PRO A 211 27.55 3.87 12.83
C PRO A 211 26.37 4.80 13.19
N ALA A 212 25.12 4.29 13.21
CA ALA A 212 23.96 5.06 13.64
C ALA A 212 23.94 5.27 15.16
N ILE A 213 24.41 4.28 15.94
CA ILE A 213 24.61 4.46 17.39
C ILE A 213 25.59 5.62 17.60
N VAL A 214 26.79 5.55 17.03
CA VAL A 214 27.79 6.62 17.20
C VAL A 214 27.26 8.00 16.79
N ALA A 215 26.40 8.07 15.78
CA ALA A 215 25.82 9.33 15.30
C ALA A 215 24.69 9.89 16.17
N LYS A 216 23.86 9.03 16.80
CA LYS A 216 22.63 9.44 17.51
C LYS A 216 22.68 9.24 19.02
N TRP A 217 23.68 8.52 19.51
CA TRP A 217 23.82 8.25 20.93
C TRP A 217 24.10 9.54 21.70
N PRO A 218 23.49 9.72 22.87
CA PRO A 218 23.63 10.96 23.60
C PRO A 218 25.06 11.14 24.13
N PRO A 219 25.46 12.39 24.40
CA PRO A 219 26.75 12.68 25.00
C PRO A 219 26.90 12.00 26.37
N GLY A 220 28.12 11.57 26.70
CA GLY A 220 28.44 10.90 27.95
C GLY A 220 29.03 9.52 27.74
N ASN A 221 28.42 8.49 28.35
CA ASN A 221 28.96 7.13 28.35
C ASN A 221 28.86 6.47 26.96
N THR A 222 30.02 6.18 26.37
CA THR A 222 30.19 5.50 25.07
C THR A 222 30.28 3.98 25.18
N THR A 223 29.95 3.43 26.35
CA THR A 223 29.82 1.98 26.58
C THR A 223 28.40 1.53 26.26
N VAL A 224 28.25 0.70 25.22
CA VAL A 224 26.95 0.25 24.72
C VAL A 224 26.91 -1.28 24.67
N LYS A 225 25.89 -1.86 25.32
CA LYS A 225 25.59 -3.29 25.29
C LYS A 225 24.45 -3.54 24.29
N LEU A 226 24.76 -4.23 23.20
CA LEU A 226 23.78 -4.62 22.19
C LEU A 226 23.12 -5.93 22.60
N GLN A 227 21.87 -5.83 23.00
CA GLN A 227 21.03 -6.98 23.31
C GLN A 227 20.25 -7.41 22.07
N HIS A 228 20.33 -8.68 21.73
CA HIS A 228 19.56 -9.30 20.64
C HIS A 228 19.14 -10.71 21.04
N ASP A 229 18.13 -11.24 20.36
CA ASP A 229 17.66 -12.61 20.51
C ASP A 229 18.67 -13.61 19.95
N ASP A 230 18.72 -14.81 20.53
CA ASP A 230 19.62 -15.90 20.11
C ASP A 230 19.04 -16.69 18.93
N ALA A 231 18.70 -16.00 17.84
CA ALA A 231 18.27 -16.64 16.61
C ALA A 231 19.47 -17.25 15.87
N ARG A 232 19.26 -18.37 15.19
CA ARG A 232 20.30 -19.09 14.44
C ARG A 232 20.99 -18.25 13.35
N ALA A 233 20.33 -17.20 12.86
CA ALA A 233 20.87 -16.27 11.89
C ALA A 233 21.71 -15.14 12.51
N HIS A 234 21.77 -15.01 13.84
CA HIS A 234 22.50 -13.94 14.50
C HIS A 234 23.98 -14.28 14.66
N VAL A 235 24.79 -13.21 14.72
CA VAL A 235 26.21 -13.33 15.00
C VAL A 235 26.42 -13.61 16.48
N THR A 236 27.39 -14.45 16.79
CA THR A 236 27.81 -14.71 18.17
C THR A 236 28.84 -13.65 18.58
N ALA A 237 29.02 -13.47 19.90
CA ALA A 237 30.05 -12.56 20.44
C ALA A 237 31.48 -12.92 20.01
N THR A 238 31.68 -14.11 19.45
CA THR A 238 32.95 -14.64 18.94
C THR A 238 33.17 -14.40 17.44
N ASP A 239 32.25 -13.76 16.72
CA ASP A 239 32.42 -13.50 15.27
C ASP A 239 33.60 -12.56 15.01
N ALA A 240 34.58 -13.04 14.24
CA ALA A 240 35.85 -12.34 14.02
C ALA A 240 35.66 -10.93 13.41
N ASN A 241 34.70 -10.77 12.50
CA ASN A 241 34.44 -9.49 11.84
C ASN A 241 33.72 -8.51 12.78
N LEU A 242 32.82 -9.01 13.63
CA LEU A 242 32.19 -8.20 14.69
C LEU A 242 33.23 -7.74 15.72
N CYS A 243 34.10 -8.66 16.17
CA CYS A 243 35.19 -8.34 17.10
C CYS A 243 36.16 -7.30 16.51
N ALA A 244 36.52 -7.42 15.23
CA ALA A 244 37.35 -6.44 14.55
C ALA A 244 36.68 -5.06 14.50
N ALA A 245 35.37 -5.01 14.23
CA ALA A 245 34.61 -3.77 14.26
C ALA A 245 34.59 -3.14 15.66
N PHE A 246 34.31 -3.93 16.70
CA PHE A 246 34.34 -3.43 18.08
C PHE A 246 35.73 -2.93 18.48
N ALA A 247 36.80 -3.62 18.07
CA ALA A 247 38.17 -3.17 18.28
C ALA A 247 38.45 -1.83 17.58
N SER A 248 37.98 -1.64 16.35
CA SER A 248 38.16 -0.38 15.62
C SER A 248 37.46 0.80 16.30
N TYR A 249 36.24 0.58 16.81
CA TYR A 249 35.50 1.60 17.56
C TYR A 249 36.13 1.89 18.93
N LYS A 250 36.74 0.88 19.56
CA LYS A 250 37.50 1.05 20.81
C LYS A 250 38.68 2.00 20.65
N CYS A 251 39.35 2.00 19.50
CA CYS A 251 40.41 2.97 19.18
C CYS A 251 39.90 4.42 19.12
N VAL A 252 38.60 4.62 18.87
CA VAL A 252 37.94 5.94 18.80
C VAL A 252 37.16 6.26 20.09
N GLY A 253 37.39 5.48 21.17
CA GLY A 253 36.78 5.72 22.48
C GLY A 253 35.38 5.13 22.67
N TRP A 254 34.93 4.21 21.81
CA TRP A 254 33.64 3.53 21.92
C TRP A 254 33.82 2.08 22.38
N SER A 255 33.07 1.66 23.40
CA SER A 255 33.12 0.27 23.90
C SER A 255 31.81 -0.46 23.63
N PHE A 256 31.81 -1.34 22.64
CA PHE A 256 30.66 -2.17 22.30
C PHE A 256 30.81 -3.59 22.83
N SER A 257 29.71 -4.17 23.31
CA SER A 257 29.64 -5.60 23.67
C SER A 257 28.29 -6.19 23.27
N LEU A 258 28.28 -7.48 22.92
CA LEU A 258 27.07 -8.20 22.56
C LEU A 258 26.53 -8.97 23.78
N ALA A 259 25.23 -8.86 24.03
CA ALA A 259 24.52 -9.53 25.11
C ALA A 259 23.38 -10.40 24.50
N PRO A 260 23.66 -11.64 24.09
CA PRO A 260 22.63 -12.53 23.56
C PRO A 260 21.63 -12.89 24.67
N GLN A 261 20.35 -12.94 24.33
CA GLN A 261 19.33 -13.39 25.25
C GLN A 261 19.30 -14.92 25.39
N PRO A 262 18.94 -15.45 26.57
CA PRO A 262 18.68 -16.88 26.72
C PRO A 262 17.52 -17.31 25.79
N SER A 263 17.66 -18.48 25.17
CA SER A 263 16.65 -19.02 24.25
C SER A 263 15.28 -19.15 24.95
N ASN A 264 14.19 -18.95 24.20
CA ASN A 264 12.79 -19.02 24.69
C ASN A 264 12.43 -18.03 25.81
N SER A 265 13.06 -16.86 25.86
CA SER A 265 12.70 -15.80 26.81
C SER A 265 12.11 -14.56 26.13
N PRO A 266 10.98 -14.68 25.40
CA PRO A 266 10.35 -13.54 24.72
C PRO A 266 9.93 -12.44 25.71
N ASP A 267 9.64 -12.84 26.96
CA ASP A 267 9.28 -11.95 28.06
C ASP A 267 10.40 -10.95 28.44
N LEU A 268 11.64 -11.21 28.00
CA LEU A 268 12.80 -10.35 28.23
C LEU A 268 13.14 -9.47 27.02
N ASN A 269 12.53 -9.69 25.84
CA ASN A 269 12.80 -8.89 24.65
C ASN A 269 11.84 -7.70 24.59
N ILE A 270 12.35 -6.52 24.97
CA ILE A 270 11.64 -5.24 24.93
C ILE A 270 10.99 -4.98 23.55
N LEU A 271 11.62 -5.47 22.48
CA LEU A 271 11.15 -5.26 21.13
C LEU A 271 9.94 -6.15 20.77
N ASP A 272 9.97 -7.43 21.14
CA ASP A 272 8.88 -8.38 20.85
C ASP A 272 7.65 -8.14 21.73
N LEU A 273 7.86 -7.72 22.99
CA LEU A 273 6.76 -7.61 23.97
C LEU A 273 5.76 -6.49 23.68
N GLY A 274 6.15 -5.48 22.91
CA GLY A 274 5.24 -4.35 22.66
C GLY A 274 5.66 -3.36 21.59
N PHE A 275 6.94 -3.26 21.25
CA PHE A 275 7.39 -2.33 20.22
C PHE A 275 6.95 -2.78 18.82
N PHE A 276 7.25 -4.02 18.43
CA PHE A 276 6.86 -4.53 17.12
C PHE A 276 5.36 -4.67 16.95
N ALA A 277 4.65 -5.12 17.99
CA ALA A 277 3.18 -5.15 17.97
C ALA A 277 2.58 -3.75 17.74
N ALA A 278 3.17 -2.71 18.31
CA ALA A 278 2.71 -1.34 18.10
C ALA A 278 3.06 -0.79 16.70
N ILE A 279 4.25 -1.09 16.19
CA ILE A 279 4.65 -0.70 14.82
C ILE A 279 3.74 -1.39 13.79
N GLN A 280 3.53 -2.70 13.93
CA GLN A 280 2.60 -3.47 13.09
C GLN A 280 1.22 -2.82 13.11
N PHE A 281 0.68 -2.51 14.29
CA PHE A 281 -0.63 -1.86 14.40
C PHE A 281 -0.69 -0.50 13.67
N ILE A 282 0.34 0.35 13.79
CA ILE A 282 0.38 1.66 13.11
C ILE A 282 0.52 1.47 11.61
N GLN A 283 1.38 0.56 11.17
CA GLN A 283 1.60 0.24 9.76
C GLN A 283 0.33 -0.36 9.12
N HIS A 284 -0.43 -1.20 9.81
CA HIS A 284 -1.71 -1.74 9.32
C HIS A 284 -2.79 -0.69 9.02
N ARG A 285 -2.67 0.53 9.58
CA ARG A 285 -3.57 1.65 9.25
C ARG A 285 -3.26 2.27 7.87
N LYS A 286 -2.13 1.92 7.25
CA LYS A 286 -1.67 2.42 5.96
C LYS A 286 -1.57 1.26 4.97
N ALA A 287 -2.29 1.37 3.85
CA ALA A 287 -2.17 0.37 2.78
C ALA A 287 -0.81 0.48 2.09
N SER A 288 -0.18 -0.66 1.82
CA SER A 288 1.05 -0.74 1.04
C SER A 288 0.74 -1.40 -0.31
N ARG A 289 1.37 -0.98 -1.40
CA ARG A 289 1.14 -1.62 -2.72
C ARG A 289 2.37 -2.34 -3.24
N ASN A 290 3.52 -2.05 -2.66
CA ASN A 290 4.82 -2.62 -2.99
C ASN A 290 5.73 -2.55 -1.75
N ILE A 291 6.91 -3.15 -1.85
CA ILE A 291 7.87 -3.21 -0.73
C ILE A 291 8.34 -1.81 -0.32
N ASP A 292 8.49 -0.87 -1.25
CA ASP A 292 8.91 0.50 -0.93
C ASP A 292 7.86 1.25 -0.10
N ASP A 293 6.57 1.08 -0.43
CA ASP A 293 5.46 1.62 0.36
C ASP A 293 5.45 1.01 1.77
N LEU A 294 5.70 -0.31 1.88
CA LEU A 294 5.79 -0.99 3.18
C LEU A 294 6.95 -0.44 4.00
N VAL A 295 8.13 -0.27 3.39
CA VAL A 295 9.30 0.34 4.03
C VAL A 295 9.00 1.76 4.51
N ALA A 296 8.40 2.59 3.67
CA ALA A 296 8.03 3.96 4.03
C ALA A 296 7.03 3.98 5.19
N ASN A 297 6.06 3.08 5.19
CA ASN A 297 5.05 2.97 6.25
C ASN A 297 5.66 2.54 7.58
N VAL A 298 6.57 1.56 7.59
CA VAL A 298 7.27 1.12 8.80
C VAL A 298 8.21 2.20 9.32
N CYS A 299 8.96 2.88 8.45
CA CYS A 299 9.80 4.01 8.86
C CYS A 299 8.97 5.14 9.49
N HIS A 300 7.84 5.49 8.88
CA HIS A 300 6.94 6.48 9.46
C HIS A 300 6.34 6.01 10.80
N ALA A 301 5.96 4.74 10.92
CA ALA A 301 5.45 4.18 12.16
C ALA A 301 6.50 4.23 13.28
N PHE A 302 7.76 3.94 12.94
CA PHE A 302 8.90 4.06 13.84
C PHE A 302 9.09 5.51 14.31
N ASP A 303 9.05 6.48 13.40
CA ASP A 303 9.22 7.90 13.72
C ASP A 303 8.04 8.46 14.55
N GLU A 304 6.82 8.03 14.27
CA GLU A 304 5.60 8.46 14.98
C GLU A 304 5.44 7.82 16.37
N TYR A 305 6.08 6.67 16.60
CA TYR A 305 5.91 5.91 17.85
C TYR A 305 6.26 6.75 19.10
N PRO A 306 5.35 6.96 20.07
CA PRO A 306 5.62 7.86 21.20
C PRO A 306 6.76 7.37 22.11
N SER A 307 7.72 8.24 22.41
CA SER A 307 8.85 7.94 23.32
C SER A 307 8.39 7.54 24.72
N ALA A 308 7.32 8.14 25.24
CA ALA A 308 6.72 7.76 26.53
C ALA A 308 6.22 6.30 26.55
N ARG A 309 5.72 5.79 25.42
CA ARG A 309 5.32 4.37 25.31
C ARG A 309 6.55 3.47 25.25
N LEU A 310 7.59 3.88 24.53
CA LEU A 310 8.86 3.16 24.50
C LEU A 310 9.45 3.04 25.91
N GLU A 311 9.53 4.14 26.65
CA GLU A 311 9.99 4.17 28.04
C GLU A 311 9.20 3.21 28.93
N ARG A 312 7.87 3.23 28.83
CA ARG A 312 7.03 2.30 29.59
C ARG A 312 7.34 0.84 29.27
N THR A 313 7.60 0.49 28.01
CA THR A 313 8.02 -0.88 27.64
C THR A 313 9.35 -1.23 28.31
N PHE A 314 10.35 -0.34 28.27
CA PHE A 314 11.62 -0.53 28.97
C PHE A 314 11.47 -0.68 30.50
N LEU A 315 10.55 0.07 31.12
CA LEU A 315 10.27 -0.03 32.56
C LEU A 315 9.55 -1.34 32.92
N THR A 316 8.71 -1.86 32.03
CA THR A 316 7.90 -3.07 32.25
C THR A 316 8.74 -4.34 32.18
N THR A 317 9.70 -4.41 31.26
CA THR A 317 10.54 -5.61 31.04
C THR A 317 11.58 -5.87 32.14
N GLY A 318 11.59 -5.09 33.23
CA GLY A 318 12.22 -5.48 34.50
C GLY A 318 13.70 -5.85 34.45
N MET A 319 14.45 -5.48 33.42
CA MET A 319 15.79 -6.03 33.22
C MET A 319 16.79 -5.70 34.34
N TYR A 320 16.51 -4.75 35.25
CA TYR A 320 17.45 -4.37 36.33
C TYR A 320 16.80 -3.59 37.50
N GLY A 321 16.19 -4.23 38.50
CA GLY A 321 15.84 -3.61 39.82
C GLY A 321 15.19 -2.21 39.79
N ARG A 322 15.10 -1.47 40.90
CA ARG A 322 14.85 -0.01 40.83
C ARG A 322 16.14 0.79 41.01
N ASP A 323 17.25 0.10 41.29
CA ASP A 323 18.49 0.66 41.82
C ASP A 323 19.67 0.66 40.82
N ASP A 324 19.50 0.13 39.61
CA ASP A 324 20.57 -0.06 38.60
C ASP A 324 20.42 0.87 37.38
N ALA A 325 19.98 2.11 37.60
CA ALA A 325 19.81 3.14 36.56
C ALA A 325 21.03 3.35 35.63
N PRO A 326 22.30 3.34 36.10
CA PRO A 326 23.45 3.54 35.21
C PRO A 326 23.73 2.35 34.27
N VAL A 327 23.34 1.12 34.64
CA VAL A 327 23.51 -0.09 33.82
C VAL A 327 22.44 -0.15 32.73
N ARG A 328 21.19 0.23 33.03
CA ARG A 328 20.09 0.32 32.06
C ARG A 328 20.39 1.31 30.93
N ARG A 329 20.98 2.46 31.28
CA ARG A 329 21.41 3.52 30.35
C ARG A 329 22.45 3.05 29.31
N GLN A 330 23.08 1.89 29.50
CA GLN A 330 24.07 1.33 28.56
C GLN A 330 23.47 0.30 27.59
N HIS A 331 22.22 -0.13 27.80
CA HIS A 331 21.61 -1.20 27.00
C HIS A 331 20.88 -0.63 25.78
N LEU A 332 21.19 -1.22 24.63
CA LEU A 332 20.49 -1.02 23.36
C LEU A 332 19.83 -2.35 22.98
N SER A 333 18.52 -2.34 22.75
CA SER A 333 17.82 -3.49 22.21
C SER A 333 17.83 -3.41 20.69
N CYS A 334 18.23 -4.50 20.04
CA CYS A 334 18.29 -4.67 18.61
C CYS A 334 17.69 -6.03 18.24
N ALA A 335 16.61 -6.03 17.48
CA ALA A 335 15.96 -7.26 17.06
C ALA A 335 15.44 -7.15 15.63
N ALA A 336 15.31 -8.31 14.98
CA ALA A 336 14.72 -8.40 13.67
C ALA A 336 13.24 -8.76 13.80
N SER A 337 12.34 -7.94 13.26
CA SER A 337 10.93 -8.28 13.13
C SER A 337 10.60 -8.66 11.69
N PHE A 338 9.66 -9.60 11.55
CA PHE A 338 9.03 -9.85 10.26
C PHE A 338 7.81 -8.96 10.14
N GLU A 339 7.84 -8.04 9.17
CA GLU A 339 6.73 -7.17 8.88
C GLU A 339 6.05 -7.66 7.61
N ARG A 340 4.76 -7.87 7.70
CA ARG A 340 3.93 -8.28 6.58
C ARG A 340 2.75 -7.34 6.54
N GLU A 341 2.45 -6.82 5.37
CA GLU A 341 1.08 -6.44 5.08
C GLU A 341 0.29 -7.75 5.04
N ASP A 342 -0.25 -8.14 6.19
CA ASP A 342 -1.11 -9.31 6.27
C ASP A 342 -2.24 -9.09 5.28
N GLY A 343 -2.29 -10.01 4.32
CA GLY A 343 -3.23 -9.98 3.22
C GLY A 343 -4.62 -9.79 3.78
N ALA A 344 -5.18 -8.64 3.42
CA ALA A 344 -6.56 -8.30 3.61
C ALA A 344 -7.45 -9.37 3.01
#